data_AF-A0A3D1WCE2-F1
#
_entry.id   AF-A0A3D1WCE2-F1
#
_cell.length_a   1.000
_cell.length_b   1.000
_cell.length_c   1.000
_cell.angle_alpha   90.00
_cell.angle_beta   90.00
_cell.angle_gamma   90.00
#
_symmetry.space_group_name_H-M   'P 1'
#
loop_
_entity.id
_entity.type
_entity.pdbx_description
1 polymer ?
#
loop_
_entity_poly.entity_id
_entity_poly.type
_entity_poly.pdbx_seq_one_letter_code
_entity_poly.pdbx_strand_id
1 'polypeptide(L)'
;MGVARRCDIYCRVVDNFGDIGVLWRLARQLGDEFGWRVRLVVDDLTAFRRIEPTIDDTKPKQWCGETEVFAWKCPPIGDFADRELLETVASGRSSWRRVWQTRD
;
A
#
# COMPACT_ATOMS: atom_id res chain seq x y z
N MET A 1 -8.63 21.46 -14.01
CA MET A 1 -7.72 20.68 -13.14
C MET A 1 -8.14 19.23 -13.26
N GLY A 2 -7.27 18.36 -13.80
CA GLY A 2 -7.60 16.93 -13.95
C GLY A 2 -7.78 16.28 -12.59
N VAL A 3 -8.67 15.27 -12.50
CA VAL A 3 -8.84 14.48 -11.27
C VAL A 3 -7.57 13.65 -11.08
N ALA A 4 -6.88 13.83 -9.94
CA ALA A 4 -5.73 13.01 -9.58
C ALA A 4 -6.15 11.53 -9.49
N ARG A 5 -5.38 10.65 -10.15
CA ARG A 5 -5.60 9.20 -10.10
C ARG A 5 -5.36 8.68 -8.68
N ARG A 6 -5.93 7.51 -8.41
CA ARG A 6 -6.13 6.96 -7.08
C ARG A 6 -5.76 5.49 -7.10
N CYS A 7 -4.87 5.04 -6.21
CA CYS A 7 -4.44 3.64 -6.18
C CYS A 7 -4.17 3.15 -4.76
N ASP A 8 -4.52 1.90 -4.51
CA ASP A 8 -4.16 1.15 -3.30
C ASP A 8 -3.16 0.06 -3.65
N ILE A 9 -2.04 0.02 -2.93
CA ILE A 9 -0.99 -0.98 -3.06
C ILE A 9 -0.99 -1.82 -1.79
N TYR A 10 -1.15 -3.13 -1.92
CA TYR A 10 -1.14 -4.06 -0.79
C TYR A 10 0.15 -4.87 -0.81
N CYS A 11 1.00 -4.66 0.20
CA CYS A 11 2.22 -5.40 0.44
C CYS A 11 1.98 -6.45 1.52
N ARG A 12 2.00 -7.72 1.13
CA ARG A 12 2.16 -8.83 2.05
C ARG A 12 3.60 -9.32 1.92
N VAL A 13 4.43 -9.09 2.93
CA VAL A 13 5.82 -9.53 2.96
C VAL A 13 5.81 -11.05 3.12
N VAL A 14 6.11 -11.77 2.04
CA VAL A 14 6.19 -13.24 2.09
C VAL A 14 7.62 -13.74 2.26
N ASP A 15 8.65 -12.93 1.98
CA ASP A 15 10.01 -13.20 2.44
C ASP A 15 10.83 -11.89 2.55
N ASN A 16 11.82 -11.92 3.45
CA ASN A 16 12.59 -10.77 3.94
C ASN A 16 13.13 -9.80 2.84
N PHE A 17 12.67 -8.53 2.91
CA PHE A 17 13.21 -7.29 2.33
C PHE A 17 13.03 -6.96 0.84
N GLY A 18 12.78 -7.92 -0.05
CA GLY A 18 12.72 -7.64 -1.50
C GLY A 18 11.48 -6.85 -1.92
N ASP A 19 10.31 -7.31 -1.48
CA ASP A 19 9.03 -6.89 -2.06
C ASP A 19 8.56 -5.51 -1.58
N ILE A 20 8.72 -5.26 -0.28
CA ILE A 20 8.34 -3.97 0.32
C ILE A 20 9.20 -2.81 -0.25
N GLY A 21 10.45 -3.07 -0.61
CA GLY A 21 11.32 -2.08 -1.26
C GLY A 21 10.87 -1.73 -2.68
N VAL A 22 10.43 -2.72 -3.46
CA VAL A 22 9.88 -2.51 -4.81
C VAL A 22 8.57 -1.75 -4.76
N LEU A 23 7.64 -2.18 -3.89
CA LEU A 23 6.33 -1.54 -3.74
C LEU A 23 6.46 -0.12 -3.19
N TRP A 24 7.41 0.14 -2.29
CA TRP A 24 7.67 1.50 -1.81
C TRP A 24 8.18 2.42 -2.91
N ARG A 25 9.13 1.94 -3.74
CA ARG A 25 9.62 2.71 -4.90
C ARG A 25 8.49 3.03 -5.89
N LEU A 26 7.62 2.05 -6.17
CA LEU A 26 6.45 2.26 -7.02
C LEU A 26 5.48 3.29 -6.42
N ALA A 27 5.18 3.19 -5.12
CA ALA A 27 4.28 4.10 -4.43
C ALA A 27 4.78 5.56 -4.52
N ARG A 28 6.07 5.75 -4.28
CA ARG A 28 6.72 7.06 -4.41
C ARG A 28 6.70 7.57 -5.84
N GLN A 29 6.98 6.73 -6.83
CA GLN A 29 6.94 7.18 -8.23
C GLN A 29 5.53 7.64 -8.62
N LEU A 30 4.49 6.89 -8.24
CA LEU A 30 3.10 7.25 -8.51
C LEU A 30 2.69 8.54 -7.79
N GLY A 31 3.07 8.70 -6.52
CA GLY A 31 2.77 9.91 -5.74
C GLY A 31 3.58 11.13 -6.17
N ASP A 32 4.90 11.03 -6.09
CA ASP A 32 5.85 12.12 -6.27
C ASP A 32 5.98 12.55 -7.75
N GLU A 33 6.01 11.60 -8.71
CA GLU A 33 6.24 11.92 -10.14
C GLU A 33 4.93 12.09 -10.93
N PHE A 34 3.91 11.26 -10.65
CA PHE A 34 2.66 11.28 -11.40
C PHE A 34 1.51 12.01 -10.69
N GLY A 35 1.69 12.44 -9.44
CA GLY A 35 0.68 13.16 -8.67
C GLY A 35 -0.55 12.31 -8.31
N TRP A 36 -0.37 10.99 -8.19
CA TRP A 36 -1.43 10.08 -7.79
C TRP A 36 -1.62 10.14 -6.28
N ARG A 37 -2.86 9.91 -5.82
CA ARG A 37 -3.12 9.61 -4.43
C ARG A 37 -2.89 8.12 -4.21
N VAL A 38 -1.83 7.80 -3.47
CA VAL A 38 -1.41 6.42 -3.22
C VAL A 38 -1.63 6.07 -1.76
N ARG A 39 -2.26 4.92 -1.52
CA ARG A 39 -2.32 4.29 -0.20
C ARG A 39 -1.51 2.99 -0.24
N LEU A 40 -0.55 2.84 0.66
CA LEU A 40 0.28 1.64 0.78
C LEU A 40 -0.09 0.89 2.07
N VAL A 41 -0.64 -0.30 1.93
CA VAL A 41 -1.02 -1.18 3.04
C VAL A 41 0.07 -2.23 3.24
N VAL A 42 0.65 -2.30 4.43
CA VAL A 42 1.82 -3.13 4.76
C VAL A 42 1.51 -4.04 5.94
N ASP A 43 1.88 -5.31 5.86
CA ASP A 43 1.68 -6.28 6.95
C ASP A 43 2.69 -6.15 8.09
N ASP A 44 3.93 -5.78 7.80
CA ASP A 44 4.99 -5.54 8.79
C ASP A 44 5.64 -4.15 8.64
N LEU A 45 5.18 -3.19 9.45
CA LEU A 45 5.78 -1.85 9.52
C LEU A 45 7.19 -1.84 10.12
N THR A 46 7.54 -2.84 10.94
CA THR A 46 8.88 -2.99 11.51
C THR A 46 9.88 -3.34 10.41
N ALA A 47 9.49 -4.24 9.51
CA ALA A 47 10.28 -4.56 8.31
C ALA A 47 10.36 -3.35 7.38
N PHE A 48 9.25 -2.62 7.19
CA PHE A 48 9.24 -1.41 6.35
C PHE A 48 10.16 -0.31 6.89
N ARG A 49 10.20 -0.10 8.20
CA ARG A 49 11.10 0.87 8.87
C ARG A 49 12.58 0.63 8.57
N ARG A 50 12.98 -0.61 8.25
CA ARG A 50 14.36 -0.91 7.84
C ARG A 50 14.71 -0.34 6.45
N ILE A 51 13.71 -0.12 5.60
CA ILE A 51 13.84 0.46 4.26
C ILE A 51 13.60 1.96 4.29
N GLU A 52 12.60 2.41 5.06
CA GLU A 52 12.26 3.81 5.25
C GLU A 52 12.27 4.15 6.75
N PRO A 53 13.40 4.62 7.32
CA PRO A 53 13.54 4.85 8.76
C PRO A 53 12.58 5.89 9.34
N THR A 54 11.97 6.73 8.50
CA THR A 54 10.96 7.70 8.93
C THR A 54 9.63 7.06 9.31
N ILE A 55 9.40 5.79 8.94
CA ILE A 55 8.21 5.03 9.34
C ILE A 55 8.22 4.80 10.86
N ASP A 56 7.12 5.19 11.48
CA ASP A 56 6.78 4.91 12.86
C ASP A 56 5.97 3.61 12.93
N ASP A 57 6.61 2.51 13.31
CA ASP A 57 5.98 1.18 13.38
C ASP A 57 4.93 1.06 14.49
N THR A 58 4.83 2.05 15.38
CA THR A 58 3.77 2.13 16.39
C THR A 58 2.48 2.77 15.87
N LYS A 59 2.55 3.46 14.72
CA LYS A 59 1.39 4.13 14.12
C LYS A 59 0.77 3.25 13.04
N PRO A 60 -0.48 2.76 13.24
CA PRO A 60 -1.16 1.94 12.24
C PRO A 60 -1.54 2.71 10.98
N LYS A 61 -1.48 4.04 11.02
CA LYS A 61 -1.74 4.94 9.90
C LYS A 61 -0.78 6.12 9.99
N GLN A 62 -0.11 6.44 8.90
CA GLN A 62 0.79 7.59 8.82
C GLN A 62 1.01 8.07 7.39
N TRP A 63 1.52 9.28 7.25
CA TRP A 63 1.99 9.79 5.97
C TRP A 63 3.51 9.63 5.87
N CYS A 64 3.97 9.22 4.69
CA CYS A 64 5.37 9.21 4.34
C CYS A 64 5.51 9.83 2.94
N GLY A 65 5.97 11.08 2.86
CA GLY A 65 5.87 11.88 1.63
C GLY A 65 4.41 12.03 1.18
N GLU A 66 4.16 11.81 -0.11
CA GLU A 66 2.82 11.86 -0.72
C GLU A 66 2.04 10.54 -0.61
N THR A 67 2.56 9.54 0.12
CA THR A 67 1.92 8.22 0.30
C THR A 67 1.30 8.07 1.70
N GLU A 68 0.04 7.63 1.75
CA GLU A 68 -0.63 7.27 2.98
C GLU A 68 -0.36 5.79 3.31
N VAL A 69 0.33 5.52 4.41
CA VAL A 69 0.75 4.18 4.83
C VAL A 69 -0.20 3.64 5.90
N PHE A 70 -0.62 2.39 5.73
CA PHE A 70 -1.50 1.68 6.65
C PHE A 70 -0.88 0.35 7.09
N ALA A 71 -1.02 0.02 8.36
CA ALA A 71 -0.82 -1.35 8.82
C ALA A 71 -1.98 -2.22 8.31
N TRP A 72 -1.68 -3.46 7.90
CA TRP A 72 -2.68 -4.40 7.40
C TRP A 72 -3.82 -4.68 8.39
N LYS A 73 -3.55 -4.60 9.69
CA LYS A 73 -4.55 -4.77 10.76
C LYS A 73 -5.54 -3.59 10.85
N CYS A 74 -5.19 -2.45 10.27
CA CYS A 74 -6.00 -1.24 10.22
C CYS A 74 -5.98 -0.68 8.78
N PRO A 75 -6.55 -1.42 7.81
CA PRO A 75 -6.55 -0.99 6.42
C PRO A 75 -7.40 0.28 6.26
N PRO A 76 -7.23 1.04 5.17
CA PRO A 76 -8.04 2.21 4.92
C PRO A 76 -9.54 1.88 4.91
N ILE A 77 -10.34 2.73 5.55
CA ILE A 77 -11.80 2.67 5.56
C ILE A 77 -12.33 3.71 4.55
N GLY A 78 -13.22 3.29 3.64
CA GLY A 78 -13.77 4.14 2.58
C GLY A 78 -13.09 3.97 1.21
N ASP A 79 -13.67 4.52 0.15
CA ASP A 79 -13.31 4.20 -1.24
C ASP A 79 -11.90 4.65 -1.66
N PHE A 80 -11.08 3.66 -2.06
CA PHE A 80 -10.30 3.67 -3.31
C PHE A 80 -10.46 2.29 -4.00
N ALA A 81 -11.60 2.07 -4.63
CA ALA A 81 -11.85 0.95 -5.53
C ALA A 81 -12.72 1.41 -6.71
N ASP A 82 -12.17 2.29 -7.56
CA ASP A 82 -12.65 2.45 -8.94
C ASP A 82 -11.54 3.07 -9.82
N ARG A 83 -11.02 2.23 -10.73
CA ARG A 83 -10.07 2.47 -11.85
C ARG A 83 -8.62 2.90 -11.53
N GLU A 84 -7.81 1.96 -11.06
CA GLU A 84 -6.75 1.23 -11.80
C GLU A 84 -5.97 0.40 -10.76
N LEU A 85 -6.36 -0.87 -10.64
CA LEU A 85 -5.71 -1.85 -9.75
C LEU A 85 -4.33 -2.21 -10.33
N LEU A 86 -3.26 -1.63 -9.77
CA LEU A 86 -1.92 -2.19 -9.89
C LEU A 86 -1.70 -3.16 -8.72
N GLU A 87 -2.28 -4.36 -8.85
CA GLU A 87 -2.05 -5.48 -7.93
C GLU A 87 -0.67 -6.10 -8.22
N THR A 88 0.41 -5.47 -7.78
CA THR A 88 1.71 -6.15 -7.75
C THR A 88 1.73 -7.12 -6.56
N VAL A 89 1.21 -8.32 -6.83
CA VAL A 89 1.23 -9.46 -5.92
C VAL A 89 2.66 -10.01 -5.88
N ALA A 90 3.38 -9.71 -4.81
CA ALA A 90 4.66 -10.37 -4.56
C ALA A 90 4.53 -11.85 -4.11
N SER A 91 3.32 -12.40 -3.98
CA SER A 91 3.16 -13.83 -3.69
C SER A 91 1.81 -14.38 -4.16
N GLY A 92 1.85 -15.12 -5.28
CA GLY A 92 0.68 -15.70 -5.93
C GLY A 92 -0.06 -16.73 -5.07
N ARG A 93 -1.17 -16.32 -4.44
CA ARG A 93 -2.20 -17.24 -3.93
C ARG A 93 -3.60 -16.74 -4.24
N SER A 94 -4.43 -17.59 -4.80
CA SER A 94 -5.73 -17.28 -5.41
C SER A 94 -6.88 -17.00 -4.43
N SER A 95 -6.62 -16.76 -3.14
CA SER A 95 -7.68 -16.72 -2.09
C SER A 95 -8.30 -15.35 -1.82
N TRP A 96 -7.88 -14.30 -2.52
CA TRP A 96 -8.21 -12.91 -2.16
C TRP A 96 -9.60 -12.42 -2.58
N ARG A 97 -10.26 -13.08 -3.54
CA ARG A 97 -11.64 -12.75 -3.95
C ARG A 97 -12.61 -12.71 -2.77
N ARG A 98 -12.31 -13.40 -1.66
CA ARG A 98 -13.22 -13.55 -0.52
C ARG A 98 -13.14 -12.42 0.52
N VAL A 99 -12.01 -11.72 0.64
CA VAL A 99 -11.81 -10.75 1.74
C VAL A 99 -12.50 -9.39 1.45
N TRP A 100 -12.80 -9.09 0.19
CA TRP A 100 -13.47 -7.85 -0.21
C TRP A 100 -14.85 -8.06 -0.89
N GLN A 101 -15.29 -9.31 -1.05
CA GLN A 101 -16.66 -9.65 -1.52
C GLN A 101 -17.69 -9.77 -0.39
N THR A 102 -17.32 -9.58 0.88
CA THR A 102 -18.31 -9.53 1.98
C THR A 102 -18.66 -8.09 2.30
N ARG A 103 -19.34 -7.46 1.36
CA ARG A 103 -20.44 -6.54 1.67
C ARG A 103 -21.65 -7.16 0.99
N ASP A 104 -22.66 -7.46 1.79
CA ASP A 104 -24.00 -7.86 1.30
C ASP A 104 -24.50 -6.93 0.18
#